data_AF-A0A2V7Q963-F1
#
_entry.id   AF-A0A2V7Q963-F1
#
_cell.length_a   1.000
_cell.length_b   1.000
_cell.length_c   1.000
_cell.angle_alpha   90.00
_cell.angle_beta   90.00
_cell.angle_gamma   90.00
#
_symmetry.space_group_name_H-M   'P 1'
#
loop_
_entity.id
_entity.type
_entity.pdbx_description
1 polymer ?
#
loop_
_entity_poly.entity_id
_entity_poly.type
_entity_poly.pdbx_seq_one_letter_code
_entity_poly.pdbx_strand_id
1 'polypeptide(L)'
;MHGPALFVCRHHVFGVGTFAVDAVLEGDAVVQAAGESGSAEAVLVGTISSCHGALNMLRIGAVTAVTAVTAATAATGGKGRH
;
A
#
# COMPACT_ATOMS: atom_id res chain seq x y z
N MET A 1 -5.38 10.26 -10.70
CA MET A 1 -4.64 9.07 -11.16
C MET A 1 -3.46 8.91 -10.22
N HIS A 2 -3.35 7.77 -9.55
CA HIS A 2 -2.23 7.44 -8.67
C HIS A 2 -1.29 6.47 -9.38
N GLY A 3 0.01 6.75 -9.36
CA GLY A 3 1.01 5.92 -10.03
C GLY A 3 1.12 6.14 -11.54
N PRO A 4 2.08 5.45 -12.18
CA PRO A 4 2.40 4.05 -11.93
C PRO A 4 3.49 3.81 -10.87
N ALA A 5 3.42 2.69 -10.16
CA ALA A 5 4.46 2.22 -9.25
C ALA A 5 5.37 1.23 -10.00
N LEU A 6 6.46 1.73 -10.59
CA LEU A 6 7.35 0.96 -11.46
C LEU A 6 8.73 0.82 -10.84
N PHE A 7 9.17 -0.42 -10.70
CA PHE A 7 10.49 -0.75 -10.17
C PHE A 7 11.42 -1.06 -11.35
N VAL A 8 12.46 -0.24 -11.54
CA VAL A 8 13.45 -0.45 -12.62
C VAL A 8 14.66 -1.20 -12.10
N CYS A 9 14.86 -2.40 -12.63
CA CYS A 9 15.94 -3.29 -12.25
C CYS A 9 17.21 -2.83 -12.94
N ARG A 10 18.25 -2.54 -12.15
CA ARG A 10 19.60 -2.27 -12.64
C ARG A 10 20.54 -3.37 -12.16
N HIS A 11 21.35 -3.90 -13.07
CA HIS A 11 22.40 -4.85 -12.70
C HIS A 11 23.50 -4.10 -11.96
N HIS A 12 23.77 -4.51 -10.73
CA HIS A 12 24.77 -3.84 -9.89
C HIS A 12 26.15 -4.51 -10.06
N VAL A 13 26.38 -5.70 -9.49
CA VAL A 13 27.61 -6.49 -9.70
C VAL A 13 27.22 -7.98 -9.78
N PHE A 14 27.97 -8.77 -10.56
CA PHE A 14 27.79 -10.23 -10.72
C PHE A 14 26.44 -10.68 -11.32
N GLY A 15 25.82 -9.83 -12.15
CA GLY A 15 24.56 -10.18 -12.83
C GLY A 15 23.32 -10.15 -11.91
N VAL A 16 23.46 -9.72 -10.66
CA VAL A 16 22.31 -9.53 -9.77
C VAL A 16 21.63 -8.20 -10.08
N GLY A 17 20.37 -8.30 -10.49
CA GLY A 17 19.49 -7.15 -10.69
C GLY A 17 18.93 -6.65 -9.36
N THR A 18 18.91 -5.33 -9.17
CA THR A 18 18.37 -4.68 -7.97
C THR A 18 17.50 -3.49 -8.35
N PHE A 19 16.54 -3.16 -7.48
CA PHE A 19 15.73 -1.94 -7.59
C PHE A 19 16.14 -0.99 -6.47
N ALA A 20 16.04 0.32 -6.72
CA ALA A 20 16.32 1.31 -5.68
C ALA A 20 15.28 1.23 -4.56
N VAL A 21 15.72 1.30 -3.30
CA VAL A 21 14.82 1.33 -2.14
C VAL A 21 13.91 2.55 -2.21
N ASP A 22 14.41 3.69 -2.68
CA ASP A 22 13.61 4.91 -2.84
C ASP A 22 12.41 4.67 -3.77
N ALA A 23 12.58 3.91 -4.86
CA ALA A 23 11.48 3.57 -5.75
C ALA A 23 10.42 2.69 -5.05
N VAL A 24 10.83 1.85 -4.09
CA VAL A 24 9.91 1.05 -3.26
C VAL A 24 9.09 1.96 -2.35
N LEU A 25 9.74 2.91 -1.68
CA LEU A 25 9.06 3.87 -0.79
C LEU A 25 8.13 4.81 -1.57
N GLU A 26 8.54 5.27 -2.75
CA GLU A 26 7.67 6.06 -3.64
C GLU A 26 6.46 5.24 -4.11
N GLY A 27 6.66 3.95 -4.43
CA GLY A 27 5.58 3.03 -4.77
C GLY A 27 4.58 2.83 -3.63
N ASP A 28 5.07 2.71 -2.40
CA ASP A 28 4.25 2.63 -1.19
C ASP A 28 3.40 3.90 -1.00
N ALA A 29 4.01 5.08 -1.12
CA ALA A 29 3.30 6.35 -1.04
C ALA A 29 2.21 6.48 -2.12
N VAL A 30 2.45 5.97 -3.33
CA VAL A 30 1.45 5.91 -4.41
C VAL A 30 0.26 5.03 -4.03
N VAL A 31 0.50 3.84 -3.49
CA VAL A 31 -0.56 2.91 -3.08
C VAL A 31 -1.35 3.48 -1.90
N GLN A 32 -0.66 4.08 -0.93
CA GLN A 32 -1.30 4.76 0.18
C GLN A 32 -2.22 5.89 -0.31
N ALA A 33 -1.71 6.80 -1.14
CA ALA A 33 -2.50 7.89 -1.69
C ALA A 33 -3.72 7.41 -2.49
N ALA A 34 -3.59 6.28 -3.20
CA ALA A 34 -4.71 5.67 -3.91
C ALA A 34 -5.78 5.08 -2.97
N GLY A 35 -5.40 4.66 -1.76
CA GLY A 35 -6.34 4.17 -0.76
C GLY A 35 -6.99 5.26 0.10
N GLU A 36 -6.40 6.47 0.16
CA GLU A 36 -6.82 7.54 1.06
C GLU A 36 -8.24 8.06 0.80
N SER A 37 -8.70 8.02 -0.45
CA SER A 37 -10.07 8.44 -0.80
C SER A 37 -11.15 7.48 -0.28
N GLY A 38 -10.78 6.23 0.03
CA GLY A 38 -11.71 5.14 0.32
C GLY A 38 -12.58 4.71 -0.88
N SER A 39 -12.38 5.31 -2.07
CA SER A 39 -13.03 4.90 -3.32
C SER A 39 -12.32 3.70 -3.94
N ALA A 40 -13.00 3.04 -4.88
CA ALA A 40 -12.34 2.01 -5.68
C ALA A 40 -11.33 2.70 -6.63
N GLU A 41 -10.09 2.23 -6.63
CA GLU A 41 -9.00 2.79 -7.41
C GLU A 41 -8.21 1.69 -8.12
N ALA A 42 -7.38 2.09 -9.09
CA ALA A 42 -6.49 1.19 -9.81
C ALA A 42 -5.10 1.82 -9.97
N VAL A 43 -4.07 1.06 -9.62
CA VAL A 43 -2.66 1.46 -9.75
C VAL A 43 -1.97 0.48 -10.69
N LEU A 44 -1.32 0.99 -11.74
CA LEU A 44 -0.44 0.17 -12.55
C LEU A 44 0.85 -0.09 -11.76
N VAL A 45 1.14 -1.36 -11.51
CA VAL A 45 2.32 -1.80 -10.75
C VAL A 45 3.14 -2.74 -11.60
N GLY A 46 4.46 -2.65 -11.52
CA GLY A 46 5.28 -3.65 -12.18
C GLY A 46 6.78 -3.46 -12.07
N THR A 47 7.49 -4.42 -12.64
CA THR A 47 8.94 -4.42 -12.74
C THR A 47 9.36 -4.22 -14.19
N ILE A 48 10.41 -3.44 -14.39
CA ILE A 48 11.07 -3.24 -15.68
C ILE A 48 12.49 -3.74 -15.53
N SER A 49 12.93 -4.65 -16.40
CA SER A 49 14.32 -5.10 -16.44
C SER A 49 14.74 -5.35 -17.88
N SER A 50 16.05 -5.47 -18.12
CA SER A 50 16.60 -5.76 -19.45
C SER A 50 16.28 -7.18 -19.94
N CYS A 51 15.95 -8.10 -19.04
CA CYS A 51 15.69 -9.50 -19.36
C CYS A 51 14.19 -9.78 -19.45
N HIS A 52 13.43 -9.50 -18.40
CA HIS A 52 11.97 -9.66 -18.40
C HIS A 52 11.32 -8.62 -17.48
N GLY A 53 10.35 -7.89 -18.00
CA GLY A 53 9.47 -7.03 -17.20
C GLY A 53 8.12 -7.70 -16.97
N ALA A 54 7.41 -7.29 -15.92
CA ALA A 54 6.06 -7.73 -15.65
C ALA A 54 5.23 -6.55 -15.17
N LEU A 55 4.03 -6.39 -15.74
CA LEU A 55 3.09 -5.34 -15.39
C LEU A 55 1.76 -5.97 -14.98
N ASN A 56 1.11 -5.39 -13.97
CA ASN A 56 -0.24 -5.75 -13.60
C ASN A 56 -1.00 -4.52 -13.07
N MET A 57 -2.32 -4.59 -13.08
CA MET A 57 -3.17 -3.60 -12.45
C MET A 57 -3.51 -4.05 -11.03
N LEU A 58 -2.99 -3.34 -10.02
CA LEU A 58 -3.45 -3.48 -8.65
C LEU A 58 -4.78 -2.75 -8.52
N ARG A 59 -5.85 -3.49 -8.21
CA ARG A 59 -7.17 -2.93 -7.94
C ARG A 59 -7.35 -2.78 -6.44
N ILE A 60 -7.65 -1.57 -5.99
CA ILE A 60 -7.97 -1.24 -4.60
C ILE A 60 -9.48 -1.10 -4.53
N GLY A 61 -10.13 -1.91 -3.68
CA GLY A 61 -11.57 -1.86 -3.50
C GLY A 61 -12.00 -0.66 -2.67
N ALA A 62 -13.24 -0.19 -2.88
CA ALA A 62 -13.81 0.84 -2.02
C ALA A 62 -13.95 0.32 -0.58
N VAL A 63 -13.71 1.20 0.40
CA VAL A 63 -13.95 0.88 1.81
C VAL A 63 -15.46 0.95 2.06
N THR A 64 -16.08 -0.20 2.30
CA THR A 64 -17.42 -0.23 2.87
C THR A 64 -17.30 0.17 4.34
N ALA A 65 -17.87 1.31 4.71
CA ALA A 65 -17.96 1.70 6.11
C ALA A 65 -18.71 0.60 6.87
N VAL A 66 -17.99 -0.18 7.68
CA VAL A 66 -18.64 -0.96 8.74
C VAL A 66 -19.12 0.07 9.74
N THR A 67 -20.43 0.24 9.86
CA THR A 67 -21.01 1.05 10.94
C THR A 67 -20.57 0.41 12.25
N ALA A 68 -19.52 0.95 12.85
CA ALA A 68 -19.03 0.50 14.13
C ALA A 68 -20.16 0.67 15.15
N VAL A 69 -20.68 -0.44 15.69
CA VAL A 69 -21.43 -0.40 16.94
C VAL A 69 -20.39 -0.04 18.01
N THR A 70 -20.32 1.24 18.36
CA THR A 70 -19.51 1.72 19.48
C THR A 70 -20.11 1.22 20.79
N ALA A 71 -19.29 0.54 21.61
CA ALA A 71 -19.13 0.69 23.07
C ALA A 71 -19.08 -0.65 23.84
N ALA A 72 -17.88 -1.04 24.31
CA ALA A 72 -17.69 -1.74 25.60
C ALA A 72 -16.20 -1.85 26.00
N THR A 73 -15.50 -0.74 26.24
CA THR A 73 -14.22 -0.74 27.00
C THR A 73 -14.11 0.41 28.00
N ALA A 74 -15.24 1.00 28.41
CA ALA A 74 -15.29 2.06 29.43
C ALA A 74 -16.19 1.70 30.64
N ALA A 75 -16.20 0.44 31.09
CA ALA A 75 -17.04 -0.01 32.21
C ALA A 75 -16.31 -0.85 33.28
N THR A 76 -15.03 -0.56 33.55
CA THR A 76 -14.39 -1.01 34.80
C THR A 76 -13.42 0.04 35.36
N GLY A 77 -13.92 1.28 35.47
CA GLY A 77 -13.23 2.39 36.13
C GLY A 77 -14.09 3.02 37.23
N GLY A 78 -14.13 2.38 38.40
CA GLY A 78 -14.32 3.04 39.71
C GLY A 78 -15.72 3.07 40.34
N LYS A 79 -15.87 2.46 41.53
CA LYS A 79 -15.84 3.13 42.87
C LYS A 79 -16.73 2.44 43.93
N GLY A 80 -16.14 2.10 45.07
CA GLY A 80 -16.82 1.84 46.36
C GLY A 80 -15.76 1.40 47.38
N ARG A 81 -15.24 2.28 48.25
CA ARG A 81 -15.78 2.83 49.51
C ARG A 81 -15.89 1.79 50.64
N HIS A 82 -15.13 2.08 51.70
CA HIS A 82 -15.03 1.49 53.05
C HIS A 82 -14.02 0.37 53.22
#